data_AF-A0A812RI72-F1
#
_entry.id   AF-A0A812RI72-F1
#
_cell.length_a   1.000
_cell.length_b   1.000
_cell.length_c   1.000
_cell.angle_alpha   90.00
_cell.angle_beta   90.00
_cell.angle_gamma   90.00
#
_symmetry.space_group_name_H-M   'P 1'
#
loop_
_entity.id
_entity.type
_entity.pdbx_description
1 polymer ?
#
loop_
_entity_poly.entity_id
_entity_poly.type
_entity_poly.pdbx_seq_one_letter_code
_entity_poly.pdbx_strand_id
1 'polypeptide(L)'
;MASTMSLVGIESAVSCASVDWEAFLQPLQARQYFSAVPRRGTRGILQNTDMNSDDRGKQTAGTIPSPHNSALDWILAVLSDLIGEVDPEDPLAAAGLDSLSAVEFRRKLSSDSGIPLPQTLAFDYPTAREVAAYVGTCQGQAREAMAAQYVELSKPRDISVQGKACRFPGNEPKSLAGDDAWHIFLGQVDAITEVPLQRFDINECFDADMAGAGFITYARHASILEGTHLFDHRLFGISSNEASAIDPQQRKNLEVAYAACHHAGRSRKSLSKASIGVFVGQCANDWAKTSRDRKASTFMGPGTHASISANRLSFCLGLEGASVAVDTACSSTLVALDIAILRLCKGLEAVICSGGQLNLIIEPFVAFSNGRLLSASGRCRTFDASADGFARGEGFGSLFIEEDIEVGKPELPAKSPNWRTAAAHL
;
A
#
# COMPACT_ATOMS: atom_id res chain seq x y z
N MET A 1 7.29 -68.15 -4.56
CA MET A 1 6.56 -67.91 -5.82
C MET A 1 5.40 -66.99 -5.46
N ALA A 2 5.54 -65.68 -5.63
CA ALA A 2 5.00 -64.91 -6.77
C ALA A 2 3.45 -64.90 -6.74
N SER A 3 2.70 -63.81 -6.67
CA SER A 3 2.95 -62.43 -7.13
C SER A 3 2.03 -61.40 -6.47
N THR A 4 2.57 -60.18 -6.39
CA THR A 4 1.99 -58.83 -6.47
C THR A 4 0.57 -58.66 -7.04
N MET A 5 -0.25 -57.81 -6.41
CA MET A 5 -0.71 -56.56 -7.05
C MET A 5 -1.32 -55.56 -6.05
N SER A 6 -0.87 -54.32 -6.18
CA SER A 6 -1.25 -53.10 -5.48
C SER A 6 -2.63 -52.59 -5.86
N LEU A 7 -3.34 -51.99 -4.90
CA LEU A 7 -4.22 -50.83 -5.08
C LEU A 7 -4.38 -50.17 -3.71
N VAL A 8 -3.37 -49.39 -3.30
CA VAL A 8 -3.54 -48.41 -2.21
C VAL A 8 -3.99 -47.12 -2.88
N GLY A 9 -5.30 -46.99 -3.05
CA GLY A 9 -5.91 -45.73 -3.44
C GLY A 9 -5.73 -44.75 -2.29
N ILE A 10 -4.93 -43.71 -2.51
CA ILE A 10 -4.91 -42.54 -1.62
C ILE A 10 -6.19 -41.78 -1.94
N GLU A 11 -7.25 -42.02 -1.17
CA GLU A 11 -8.41 -41.14 -1.17
C GLU A 11 -7.94 -39.78 -0.62
N SER A 12 -7.78 -38.81 -1.51
CA SER A 12 -7.57 -37.41 -1.16
C SER A 12 -8.83 -36.90 -0.45
N ALA A 13 -8.76 -36.79 0.87
CA ALA A 13 -9.80 -36.16 1.68
C ALA A 13 -9.63 -34.62 1.63
N VAL A 14 -10.54 -33.93 0.95
CA VAL A 14 -10.63 -32.46 1.02
C VAL A 14 -11.18 -32.08 2.39
N SER A 15 -10.34 -31.48 3.22
CA SER A 15 -10.74 -30.97 4.53
C SER A 15 -11.14 -29.51 4.38
N CYS A 16 -12.42 -29.19 4.48
CA CYS A 16 -12.89 -27.82 4.55
C CYS A 16 -12.98 -27.41 6.03
N ALA A 17 -12.07 -26.55 6.49
CA ALA A 17 -12.20 -25.93 7.80
C ALA A 17 -13.17 -24.75 7.70
N SER A 18 -14.18 -24.70 8.57
CA SER A 18 -15.02 -23.51 8.71
C SER A 18 -14.17 -22.38 9.31
N VAL A 19 -13.93 -21.33 8.52
CA VAL A 19 -13.32 -20.09 9.04
C VAL A 19 -14.44 -19.27 9.67
N ASP A 20 -14.33 -19.01 10.97
CA ASP A 20 -15.13 -17.99 11.64
C ASP A 20 -14.63 -16.61 11.20
N TRP A 21 -15.25 -16.08 10.14
CA TRP A 21 -14.91 -14.78 9.58
C TRP A 21 -15.16 -13.64 10.57
N GLU A 22 -16.12 -13.80 11.49
CA GLU A 22 -16.40 -12.78 12.50
C GLU A 22 -15.25 -12.74 13.52
N ALA A 23 -14.74 -13.89 13.94
CA ALA A 23 -13.52 -13.97 14.77
C ALA A 23 -12.25 -13.52 14.03
N PHE A 24 -12.10 -13.87 12.74
CA PHE A 24 -10.94 -13.50 11.93
C PHE A 24 -10.88 -12.00 11.60
N LEU A 25 -12.04 -11.39 11.36
CA LEU A 25 -12.18 -9.97 11.01
C LEU A 25 -12.39 -9.08 12.24
N GLN A 26 -12.41 -9.63 13.46
CA GLN A 26 -12.38 -8.81 14.67
C GLN A 26 -11.22 -7.81 14.54
N PRO A 27 -11.48 -6.51 14.67
CA PRO A 27 -10.42 -5.52 14.60
C PRO A 27 -9.41 -5.88 15.67
N LEU A 28 -8.22 -6.35 15.26
CA LEU A 28 -7.09 -6.37 16.15
C LEU A 28 -6.96 -4.93 16.62
N GLN A 29 -7.24 -4.68 17.92
CA GLN A 29 -7.05 -3.36 18.51
C GLN A 29 -5.73 -2.82 17.98
N ALA A 30 -5.76 -1.64 17.38
CA ALA A 30 -4.59 -1.01 16.79
C ALA A 30 -3.45 -1.02 17.82
N ARG A 31 -2.58 -2.02 17.75
CA ARG A 31 -1.38 -2.07 18.57
C ARG A 31 -0.52 -0.98 17.99
N GLN A 32 -0.32 0.09 18.75
CA GLN A 32 0.63 1.13 18.40
C GLN A 32 2.00 0.45 18.24
N TYR A 33 2.38 0.15 16.99
CA TYR A 33 3.52 -0.70 16.65
C TYR A 33 4.86 -0.17 17.22
N PHE A 34 4.88 1.11 17.59
CA PHE A 34 6.03 1.82 18.14
C PHE A 34 5.96 2.11 19.65
N SER A 35 4.90 1.71 20.37
CA SER A 35 4.83 1.92 21.83
C SER A 35 5.79 1.02 22.60
N ALA A 36 6.21 -0.10 22.00
CA ALA A 36 7.08 -1.10 22.61
C ALA A 36 8.55 -1.02 22.14
N VAL A 37 8.91 -0.08 21.25
CA VAL A 37 10.31 0.11 20.82
C VAL A 37 10.99 1.09 21.77
N PRO A 38 11.95 0.67 22.62
CA PRO A 38 12.72 1.61 23.42
C PRO A 38 13.52 2.50 22.47
N ARG A 39 13.26 3.81 22.48
CA ARG A 39 14.03 4.78 21.70
C ARG A 39 15.45 4.84 22.26
N ARG A 40 16.36 4.01 21.73
CA ARG A 40 17.80 4.11 21.99
C ARG A 40 18.32 5.36 21.27
N GLY A 41 18.77 6.35 22.05
CA GLY A 41 19.42 7.54 21.54
C GLY A 41 20.64 7.20 20.69
N THR A 42 20.69 7.76 19.49
CA THR A 42 21.85 7.72 18.60
C THR A 42 23.01 8.47 19.23
N ARG A 43 24.04 7.74 19.65
CA ARG A 43 25.39 8.26 19.89
C ARG A 43 26.38 7.47 19.03
N GLY A 44 26.85 8.14 17.97
CA GLY A 44 28.14 8.06 17.27
C GLY A 44 28.72 6.70 16.85
N ILE A 45 29.14 6.60 15.58
CA ILE A 45 30.45 6.05 15.15
C ILE A 45 30.68 6.46 13.68
N LEU A 46 31.96 6.73 13.35
CA LEU A 46 32.57 7.24 12.10
C LEU A 46 32.68 8.78 12.10
N GLN A 47 33.85 9.44 12.22
CA GLN A 47 35.22 9.11 11.81
C GLN A 47 36.26 9.81 12.71
N ASN A 48 37.48 9.26 12.75
CA ASN A 48 38.67 9.87 13.36
C ASN A 48 39.64 10.34 12.24
N THR A 49 40.60 11.22 12.61
CA THR A 49 41.71 11.86 11.84
C THR A 49 41.29 13.13 11.06
N ASP A 50 41.84 14.35 11.25
CA ASP A 50 43.10 14.83 11.84
C ASP A 50 43.02 16.28 12.42
N MET A 51 43.76 16.47 13.53
CA MET A 51 44.55 17.63 14.03
C MET A 51 44.22 19.13 13.75
N ASN A 52 44.05 19.84 14.88
CA ASN A 52 44.48 21.21 15.27
C ASN A 52 44.00 22.48 14.52
N SER A 53 43.16 23.29 15.19
CA SER A 53 43.54 24.59 15.81
C SER A 53 42.32 25.28 16.44
N ASP A 54 42.54 25.99 17.55
CA ASP A 54 41.62 26.90 18.27
C ASP A 54 40.57 27.62 17.41
N ASP A 55 39.30 27.61 17.84
CA ASP A 55 38.59 28.77 18.43
C ASP A 55 37.07 28.45 18.58
N ARG A 56 36.47 29.14 19.56
CA ARG A 56 35.08 29.18 20.06
C ARG A 56 33.93 28.63 19.21
N GLY A 57 33.02 27.92 19.90
CA GLY A 57 31.63 27.77 19.47
C GLY A 57 30.84 26.78 20.33
N LYS A 58 30.45 27.16 21.56
CA LYS A 58 29.41 26.42 22.31
C LYS A 58 28.06 26.66 21.61
N GLN A 59 27.62 25.72 20.78
CA GLN A 59 26.22 25.56 20.41
C GLN A 59 25.66 24.34 21.12
N THR A 60 24.82 24.57 22.12
CA THR A 60 24.04 23.56 22.83
C THR A 60 22.91 23.09 21.93
N ALA A 61 22.89 21.79 21.65
CA ALA A 61 21.87 21.09 20.90
C ALA A 61 20.50 21.22 21.58
N GLY A 62 19.49 21.60 20.78
CA GLY A 62 18.09 21.67 21.18
C GLY A 62 17.56 20.34 21.69
N THR A 63 17.05 20.37 22.91
CA THR A 63 16.37 19.26 23.57
C THR A 63 14.95 19.17 23.00
N ILE A 64 14.53 17.98 22.55
CA ILE A 64 13.11 17.72 22.21
C ILE A 64 12.34 17.67 23.54
N PRO A 65 11.36 18.56 23.82
CA PRO A 65 10.66 18.56 25.10
C PRO A 65 9.69 17.39 25.24
N SER A 66 9.67 16.80 26.44
CA SER A 66 8.75 15.74 26.89
C SER A 66 7.29 16.22 27.06
N PRO A 67 6.27 15.34 27.13
CA PRO A 67 4.84 15.70 27.06
C PRO A 67 4.20 16.30 28.34
N HIS A 68 4.97 16.84 29.29
CA HIS A 68 4.46 17.35 30.57
C HIS A 68 5.03 18.71 30.96
N ASN A 69 4.98 19.68 30.04
CA ASN A 69 5.11 21.09 30.39
C ASN A 69 3.78 21.76 30.04
N SER A 70 3.20 22.50 30.98
CA SER A 70 1.94 23.21 30.77
C SER A 70 2.07 24.18 29.59
N ALA A 71 0.97 24.56 28.92
CA ALA A 71 1.02 25.56 27.84
C ALA A 71 1.73 26.85 28.29
N LEU A 72 1.63 27.17 29.58
CA LEU A 72 2.32 28.27 30.22
C LEU A 72 3.85 28.08 30.25
N ASP A 73 4.36 26.92 30.64
CA ASP A 73 5.81 26.65 30.67
C ASP A 73 6.44 26.76 29.27
N TRP A 74 5.73 26.31 28.24
CA TRP A 74 6.16 26.47 26.86
C TRP A 74 6.18 27.94 26.44
N ILE A 75 5.13 28.70 26.75
CA ILE A 75 5.07 30.13 26.43
C ILE A 75 6.15 30.91 27.15
N LEU A 76 6.39 30.64 28.43
CA LEU A 76 7.47 31.25 29.21
C LEU A 76 8.84 30.90 28.63
N ALA A 77 9.05 29.67 28.16
CA ALA A 77 10.30 29.30 27.50
C ALA A 77 10.53 30.09 26.19
N VAL A 78 9.48 30.28 25.38
CA VAL A 78 9.56 31.06 24.14
C VAL A 78 9.77 32.55 24.44
N LEU A 79 9.09 33.11 25.44
CA LEU A 79 9.30 34.49 25.87
C LEU A 79 10.71 34.70 26.45
N SER A 80 11.20 33.73 27.24
CA SER A 80 12.52 33.80 27.85
C SER A 80 13.66 33.85 26.84
N ASP A 81 13.52 33.11 25.74
CA ASP A 81 14.46 33.14 24.62
C ASP A 81 14.47 34.49 23.87
N LEU A 82 13.35 35.22 23.86
CA LEU A 82 13.20 36.47 23.11
C LEU A 82 13.53 37.71 23.93
N ILE A 83 13.06 37.78 25.18
CA ILE A 83 13.09 39.00 26.00
C ILE A 83 13.64 38.79 27.42
N GLY A 84 14.07 37.56 27.78
CA GLY A 84 14.60 37.24 29.11
C GLY A 84 13.53 36.78 30.10
N GLU A 85 13.88 36.67 31.38
CA GLU A 85 12.97 36.12 32.40
C GLU A 85 11.68 36.96 32.52
N VAL A 86 10.51 36.32 32.40
CA VAL A 86 9.18 36.97 32.42
C VAL A 86 8.32 36.35 33.52
N ASP A 87 7.68 37.17 34.34
CA ASP A 87 6.67 36.72 35.28
C ASP A 87 5.35 36.40 34.53
N PRO A 88 4.69 35.26 34.80
CA PRO A 88 3.42 34.88 34.17
C PRO A 88 2.30 35.94 34.19
N GLU A 89 2.27 36.79 35.22
CA GLU A 89 1.23 37.80 35.44
C GLU A 89 1.62 39.19 34.93
N ASP A 90 2.90 39.42 34.60
CA ASP A 90 3.35 40.73 34.18
C ASP A 90 2.84 41.06 32.77
N PRO A 91 2.43 42.32 32.52
CA PRO A 91 2.13 42.77 31.18
C PRO A 91 3.37 42.57 30.28
N LEU A 92 3.20 41.84 29.18
CA LEU A 92 4.28 41.49 28.25
C LEU A 92 5.03 42.73 27.72
N ALA A 93 4.31 43.84 27.51
CA ALA A 93 4.91 45.12 27.12
C ALA A 93 5.84 45.70 28.21
N ALA A 94 5.49 45.53 29.49
CA ALA A 94 6.33 45.96 30.61
C ALA A 94 7.55 45.03 30.81
N ALA A 95 7.40 43.75 30.46
CA ALA A 95 8.48 42.75 30.46
C ALA A 95 9.45 42.89 29.27
N GLY A 96 9.21 43.83 28.34
CA GLY A 96 10.12 44.14 27.24
C GLY A 96 9.69 43.57 25.87
N LEU A 97 8.47 43.04 25.74
CA LEU A 97 7.91 42.63 24.45
C LEU A 97 7.49 43.86 23.63
N ASP A 98 8.29 44.20 22.62
CA ASP A 98 8.04 45.28 21.66
C ASP A 98 7.32 44.78 20.39
N SER A 99 7.04 45.70 19.45
CA SER A 99 6.32 45.38 18.21
C SER A 99 7.01 44.34 17.32
N LEU A 100 8.34 44.23 17.37
CA LEU A 100 9.10 43.29 16.55
C LEU A 100 9.14 41.91 17.21
N SER A 101 9.49 41.87 18.50
CA SER A 101 9.53 40.64 19.30
C SER A 101 8.14 40.02 19.48
N ALA A 102 7.05 40.81 19.49
CA ALA A 102 5.67 40.29 19.48
C ALA A 102 5.34 39.51 18.19
N VAL A 103 5.87 39.96 17.03
CA VAL A 103 5.69 39.25 15.75
C VAL A 103 6.50 37.95 15.73
N GLU A 104 7.73 37.98 16.23
CA GLU A 104 8.59 36.80 16.35
C GLU A 104 8.02 35.78 17.33
N PHE A 105 7.52 36.23 18.48
CA PHE A 105 6.83 35.42 19.48
C PHE A 105 5.63 34.68 18.85
N ARG A 106 4.72 35.40 18.19
CA ARG A 106 3.57 34.79 17.49
C ARG A 106 4.02 33.78 16.42
N ARG A 107 5.03 34.13 15.62
CA ARG A 107 5.54 33.27 14.55
C ARG A 107 6.11 31.98 15.11
N LYS A 108 6.88 32.05 16.19
CA LYS A 108 7.47 30.89 16.86
C LYS A 108 6.38 30.00 17.45
N LEU A 109 5.41 30.58 18.17
CA LEU A 109 4.26 29.84 18.68
C LEU A 109 3.43 29.18 17.57
N SER A 110 3.15 29.89 16.46
CA SER A 110 2.37 29.34 15.33
C SER A 110 3.13 28.23 14.59
N SER A 111 4.44 28.38 14.44
CA SER A 111 5.31 27.38 13.81
C SER A 111 5.42 26.11 14.64
N ASP A 112 5.61 26.25 15.96
CA ASP A 112 5.80 25.13 16.88
C ASP A 112 4.49 24.37 17.12
N SER A 113 3.36 25.09 17.17
CA SER A 113 2.04 24.49 17.42
C SER A 113 1.27 24.10 16.14
N GLY A 114 1.64 24.65 14.98
CA GLY A 114 0.87 24.52 13.74
C GLY A 114 -0.47 25.26 13.74
N ILE A 115 -0.75 26.08 14.76
CA ILE A 115 -2.01 26.81 14.92
C ILE A 115 -1.86 28.24 14.37
N PRO A 116 -2.78 28.73 13.53
CA PRO A 116 -2.77 30.12 13.11
C PRO A 116 -3.18 31.03 14.28
N LEU A 117 -2.24 31.82 14.79
CA LEU A 117 -2.49 32.78 15.87
C LEU A 117 -2.73 34.21 15.32
N PRO A 118 -3.61 35.01 15.95
CA PRO A 118 -3.93 36.36 15.49
C PRO A 118 -2.73 37.30 15.60
N GLN A 119 -2.65 38.29 14.72
CA GLN A 119 -1.53 39.25 14.74
C GLN A 119 -1.52 40.11 16.00
N THR A 120 -2.68 40.28 16.63
CA THR A 120 -2.92 41.05 17.85
C THR A 120 -2.73 40.23 19.13
N LEU A 121 -2.23 38.98 19.05
CA LEU A 121 -2.12 38.04 20.18
C LEU A 121 -1.57 38.68 21.48
N ALA A 122 -0.45 39.40 21.41
CA ALA A 122 0.19 40.01 22.57
C ALA A 122 -0.56 41.24 23.13
N PHE A 123 -1.48 41.82 22.36
CA PHE A 123 -2.32 42.94 22.77
C PHE A 123 -3.66 42.47 23.32
N ASP A 124 -4.26 41.45 22.70
CA ASP A 124 -5.53 40.87 23.12
C ASP A 124 -5.38 40.01 24.38
N TYR A 125 -4.18 39.45 24.58
CA TYR A 125 -3.79 38.62 25.73
C TYR A 125 -2.49 39.17 26.32
N PRO A 126 -2.55 40.25 27.12
CA PRO A 126 -1.38 41.02 27.53
C PRO A 126 -0.44 40.32 28.52
N THR A 127 -0.77 39.15 29.05
CA THR A 127 0.09 38.37 29.97
C THR A 127 0.43 36.98 29.42
N ALA A 128 1.55 36.40 29.86
CA ALA A 128 1.93 35.04 29.45
C ALA A 128 0.87 34.00 29.84
N ARG A 129 0.19 34.18 30.98
CA ARG A 129 -0.93 33.31 31.39
C ARG A 129 -2.14 33.41 30.45
N GLU A 130 -2.51 34.60 30.02
CA GLU A 130 -3.64 34.79 29.11
C GLU A 130 -3.34 34.22 27.72
N VAL A 131 -2.11 34.41 27.21
CA VAL A 131 -1.67 33.77 25.96
C VAL A 131 -1.74 32.24 26.11
N ALA A 132 -1.34 31.69 27.26
CA ALA A 132 -1.39 30.25 27.51
C ALA A 132 -2.81 29.70 27.57
N ALA A 133 -3.74 30.43 28.18
CA ALA A 133 -5.15 30.08 28.19
C ALA A 133 -5.75 30.10 26.77
N TYR A 134 -5.42 31.12 25.98
CA TYR A 134 -5.89 31.24 24.60
C TYR A 134 -5.35 30.12 23.71
N VAL A 135 -4.04 29.88 23.72
CA VAL A 135 -3.45 28.80 22.92
C VAL A 135 -3.94 27.43 23.38
N GLY A 136 -4.14 27.23 24.69
CA GLY A 136 -4.78 26.02 25.22
C GLY A 136 -6.21 25.83 24.69
N THR A 137 -6.97 26.92 24.53
CA THR A 137 -8.31 26.89 23.93
C THR A 137 -8.25 26.52 22.44
N CYS A 138 -7.35 27.14 21.67
CA CYS A 138 -7.16 26.81 20.25
C CYS A 138 -6.70 25.36 20.05
N GLN A 139 -5.82 24.85 20.92
CA GLN A 139 -5.40 23.45 20.94
C GLN A 139 -6.57 22.52 21.27
N GLY A 140 -7.43 22.90 22.22
CA GLY A 140 -8.67 22.18 22.54
C GLY A 140 -9.61 22.09 21.35
N GLN A 141 -9.88 23.22 20.69
CA GLN A 141 -10.72 23.28 19.49
C GLN A 141 -10.14 22.47 18.32
N ALA A 142 -8.82 22.53 18.10
CA ALA A 142 -8.17 21.72 17.07
C ALA A 142 -8.28 20.22 17.37
N ARG A 143 -8.13 19.82 18.64
CA ARG A 143 -8.34 18.43 19.08
C ARG A 143 -9.78 17.98 18.92
N GLU A 144 -10.75 18.83 19.28
CA GLU A 144 -12.19 18.54 19.10
C GLU A 144 -12.55 18.43 17.62
N ALA A 145 -12.04 19.31 16.75
CA ALA A 145 -12.25 19.23 15.32
C ALA A 145 -11.65 17.95 14.72
N MET A 146 -10.43 17.58 15.14
CA MET A 146 -9.82 16.30 14.75
C MET A 146 -10.63 15.10 15.25
N ALA A 147 -11.11 15.14 16.49
CA ALA A 147 -11.93 14.08 17.06
C ALA A 147 -13.27 13.94 16.31
N ALA A 148 -13.94 15.05 16.00
CA ALA A 148 -15.17 15.06 15.22
C ALA A 148 -14.96 14.52 13.80
N GLN A 149 -13.87 14.92 13.14
CA GLN A 149 -13.50 14.39 11.82
C GLN A 149 -13.20 12.89 11.88
N TYR A 150 -12.52 12.42 12.94
CA TYR A 150 -12.26 11.01 13.14
C TYR A 150 -13.55 10.21 13.35
N VAL A 151 -14.48 10.73 14.16
CA VAL A 151 -15.82 10.12 14.35
C VAL A 151 -16.58 10.04 13.03
N GLU A 152 -16.56 11.11 12.21
CA GLU A 152 -17.25 11.13 10.91
C GLU A 152 -16.67 10.11 9.91
N LEU A 153 -15.34 9.98 9.86
CA LEU A 153 -14.65 8.97 9.04
C LEU A 153 -14.85 7.55 9.56
N SER A 154 -15.17 7.39 10.85
CA SER A 154 -15.42 6.10 11.49
C SER A 154 -16.88 5.64 11.34
N LYS A 155 -17.77 6.49 10.80
CA LYS A 155 -19.14 6.08 10.53
C LYS A 155 -19.13 4.96 9.48
N PRO A 156 -19.87 3.87 9.69
CA PRO A 156 -20.04 2.84 8.68
C PRO A 156 -20.62 3.48 7.42
N ARG A 157 -19.93 3.29 6.29
CA ARG A 157 -20.42 3.65 4.97
C ARG A 157 -20.59 2.37 4.19
N ASP A 158 -21.67 2.29 3.44
CA ASP A 158 -21.89 1.18 2.53
C ASP A 158 -20.95 1.37 1.33
N ILE A 159 -20.04 0.42 1.15
CA ILE A 159 -19.05 0.44 0.07
C ILE A 159 -19.42 -0.63 -0.93
N SER A 160 -19.55 -0.25 -2.20
CA SER A 160 -20.02 -1.14 -3.25
C SER A 160 -18.96 -1.37 -4.31
N VAL A 161 -18.75 -2.65 -4.65
CA VAL A 161 -17.90 -3.07 -5.77
C VAL A 161 -18.75 -3.07 -7.03
N GLN A 162 -18.69 -1.96 -7.77
CA GLN A 162 -19.43 -1.80 -9.03
C GLN A 162 -18.75 -2.56 -10.18
N GLY A 163 -17.42 -2.70 -10.13
CA GLY A 163 -16.61 -3.30 -11.19
C GLY A 163 -15.53 -4.22 -10.68
N LYS A 164 -15.28 -5.32 -11.39
CA LYS A 164 -14.14 -6.21 -11.12
C LYS A 164 -13.54 -6.73 -12.43
N ALA A 165 -12.25 -7.01 -12.40
CA ALA A 165 -11.57 -7.79 -13.43
C ALA A 165 -10.32 -8.45 -12.87
N CYS A 166 -9.96 -9.62 -13.40
CA CYS A 166 -8.75 -10.32 -13.00
C CYS A 166 -8.13 -11.13 -14.15
N ARG A 167 -6.85 -11.43 -14.01
CA ARG A 167 -6.07 -12.32 -14.87
C ARG A 167 -5.26 -13.24 -13.98
N PHE A 168 -5.57 -14.53 -14.03
CA PHE A 168 -4.91 -15.57 -13.25
C PHE A 168 -4.38 -16.66 -14.18
N PRO A 169 -3.32 -17.39 -13.78
CA PRO A 169 -2.84 -18.58 -14.47
C PRO A 169 -3.94 -19.62 -14.66
N GLY A 170 -3.87 -20.41 -15.73
CA GLY A 170 -4.90 -21.40 -16.08
C GLY A 170 -6.18 -20.82 -16.67
N ASN A 171 -6.28 -19.49 -16.79
CA ASN A 171 -7.39 -18.82 -17.45
C ASN A 171 -7.10 -18.70 -18.96
N GLU A 172 -7.49 -19.69 -19.76
CA GLU A 172 -7.46 -19.55 -21.23
C GLU A 172 -8.45 -18.45 -21.64
N PRO A 173 -8.04 -17.45 -22.45
CA PRO A 173 -8.86 -16.29 -22.71
C PRO A 173 -10.08 -16.68 -23.56
N LYS A 174 -11.22 -16.91 -22.92
CA LYS A 174 -12.50 -17.08 -23.62
C LYS A 174 -13.30 -15.78 -23.63
N SER A 175 -13.05 -14.84 -22.71
CA SER A 175 -13.68 -13.52 -22.75
C SER A 175 -12.93 -12.44 -21.98
N LEU A 176 -12.90 -11.22 -22.53
CA LEU A 176 -12.46 -10.01 -21.81
C LEU A 176 -13.44 -9.58 -20.70
N ALA A 177 -14.64 -10.18 -20.63
CA ALA A 177 -15.71 -9.80 -19.71
C ALA A 177 -15.66 -10.58 -18.38
N GLY A 178 -15.32 -9.86 -17.30
CA GLY A 178 -15.94 -9.92 -15.97
C GLY A 178 -15.87 -11.18 -15.10
N ASP A 179 -16.17 -12.37 -15.62
CA ASP A 179 -16.48 -13.56 -14.80
C ASP A 179 -15.60 -14.79 -15.07
N ASP A 180 -14.57 -14.65 -15.91
CA ASP A 180 -13.82 -15.78 -16.45
C ASP A 180 -12.90 -16.50 -15.44
N ALA A 181 -12.75 -16.05 -14.19
CA ALA A 181 -11.92 -16.77 -13.20
C ALA A 181 -12.68 -17.86 -12.42
N TRP A 182 -14.02 -17.82 -12.40
CA TRP A 182 -14.79 -18.76 -11.59
C TRP A 182 -14.62 -20.22 -12.00
N HIS A 183 -14.39 -20.48 -13.29
CA HIS A 183 -14.16 -21.84 -13.77
C HIS A 183 -12.90 -22.47 -13.17
N ILE A 184 -11.87 -21.67 -12.84
CA ILE A 184 -10.65 -22.14 -12.17
C ILE A 184 -10.99 -22.65 -10.78
N PHE A 185 -11.75 -21.85 -10.02
CA PHE A 185 -12.09 -22.17 -8.64
C PHE A 185 -13.10 -23.33 -8.56
N LEU A 186 -14.17 -23.28 -9.37
CA LEU A 186 -15.20 -24.32 -9.40
C LEU A 186 -14.68 -25.62 -10.03
N GLY A 187 -13.77 -25.52 -10.99
CA GLY A 187 -13.10 -26.66 -11.62
C GLY A 187 -11.89 -27.19 -10.84
N GLN A 188 -11.57 -26.60 -9.68
CA GLN A 188 -10.42 -26.99 -8.84
C GLN A 188 -9.10 -27.06 -9.62
N VAL A 189 -8.90 -26.11 -10.53
CA VAL A 189 -7.75 -26.11 -11.45
C VAL A 189 -6.46 -25.79 -10.68
N ASP A 190 -5.52 -26.72 -10.70
CA ASP A 190 -4.12 -26.51 -10.28
C ASP A 190 -3.31 -25.91 -11.44
N ALA A 191 -3.08 -24.61 -11.38
CA ALA A 191 -2.36 -23.86 -12.43
C ALA A 191 -0.85 -23.77 -12.17
N ILE A 192 -0.25 -24.72 -11.44
CA ILE A 192 1.20 -24.83 -11.26
C ILE A 192 1.83 -25.48 -12.48
N THR A 193 2.81 -24.79 -13.07
CA THR A 193 3.64 -25.31 -14.16
C THR A 193 5.10 -25.21 -13.77
N GLU A 194 5.97 -25.83 -14.56
CA GLU A 194 7.38 -25.44 -14.53
C GLU A 194 7.54 -24.00 -15.04
N VAL A 195 8.50 -23.25 -14.50
CA VAL A 195 8.79 -21.90 -14.98
C VAL A 195 9.27 -21.97 -16.44
N PRO A 196 8.61 -21.29 -17.39
CA PRO A 196 8.97 -21.39 -18.79
C PRO A 196 10.25 -20.62 -19.12
N LEU A 197 10.98 -21.08 -20.13
CA LEU A 197 12.21 -20.44 -20.65
C LEU A 197 12.00 -18.96 -21.05
N GLN A 198 10.76 -18.58 -21.38
CA GLN A 198 10.36 -17.21 -21.68
C GLN A 198 10.51 -16.24 -20.50
N ARG A 199 10.61 -16.76 -19.26
CA ARG A 199 10.97 -15.97 -18.07
C ARG A 199 12.49 -15.98 -17.88
N PHE A 200 13.05 -17.17 -17.68
CA PHE A 200 14.48 -17.42 -17.51
C PHE A 200 14.74 -18.93 -17.60
N ASP A 201 15.98 -19.33 -17.89
CA ASP A 201 16.35 -20.75 -17.87
C ASP A 201 16.59 -21.21 -16.43
N ILE A 202 15.62 -21.93 -15.87
CA ILE A 202 15.70 -22.44 -14.51
C ILE A 202 16.82 -23.49 -14.36
N ASN A 203 17.20 -24.19 -15.43
CA ASN A 203 18.18 -25.28 -15.35
C ASN A 203 19.60 -24.77 -15.07
N GLU A 204 19.89 -23.50 -15.38
CA GLU A 204 21.18 -22.87 -15.07
C GLU A 204 21.42 -22.70 -13.56
N CYS A 205 20.36 -22.70 -12.76
CA CYS A 205 20.44 -22.45 -11.32
C CYS A 205 19.73 -23.53 -10.49
N PHE A 206 19.16 -24.57 -11.10
CA PHE A 206 18.40 -25.58 -10.36
C PHE A 206 19.32 -26.57 -9.64
N ASP A 207 19.14 -26.69 -8.33
CA ASP A 207 19.78 -27.70 -7.49
C ASP A 207 18.79 -28.14 -6.40
N ALA A 208 18.29 -29.37 -6.52
CA ALA A 208 17.29 -29.93 -5.60
C ALA A 208 17.82 -30.08 -4.16
N ASP A 209 19.12 -30.41 -4.01
CA ASP A 209 19.74 -30.64 -2.71
C ASP A 209 20.27 -29.34 -2.09
N MET A 210 20.40 -28.29 -2.91
CA MET A 210 21.11 -27.04 -2.59
C MET A 210 22.52 -27.33 -2.05
N ALA A 211 23.20 -28.31 -2.66
CA ALA A 211 24.55 -28.72 -2.28
C ALA A 211 25.62 -27.81 -2.90
N GLY A 212 25.29 -27.14 -4.02
CA GLY A 212 26.14 -26.14 -4.65
C GLY A 212 26.29 -24.88 -3.79
N ALA A 213 27.43 -24.21 -3.91
CA ALA A 213 27.59 -22.85 -3.41
C ALA A 213 27.10 -21.85 -4.48
N GLY A 214 26.39 -20.79 -4.08
CA GLY A 214 26.12 -19.63 -4.94
C GLY A 214 24.65 -19.43 -5.31
N PHE A 215 24.42 -19.10 -6.58
CA PHE A 215 23.15 -18.60 -7.10
C PHE A 215 22.27 -19.75 -7.60
N ILE A 216 21.70 -20.51 -6.67
CA ILE A 216 20.94 -21.74 -6.94
C ILE A 216 19.56 -21.75 -6.28
N THR A 217 18.64 -22.57 -6.80
CA THR A 217 17.27 -22.73 -6.30
C THR A 217 16.81 -24.19 -6.43
N TYR A 218 16.12 -24.71 -5.41
CA TYR A 218 15.46 -26.04 -5.48
C TYR A 218 14.02 -25.95 -6.01
N ALA A 219 13.47 -24.75 -6.15
CA ALA A 219 12.12 -24.53 -6.65
C ALA A 219 12.17 -24.18 -8.14
N ARG A 220 11.50 -24.99 -8.97
CA ARG A 220 11.34 -24.80 -10.42
C ARG A 220 9.90 -24.66 -10.90
N HIS A 221 8.94 -24.78 -9.99
CA HIS A 221 7.52 -24.75 -10.28
C HIS A 221 6.88 -23.48 -9.70
N ALA A 222 5.96 -22.88 -10.45
CA ALA A 222 5.24 -21.67 -10.08
C ALA A 222 3.93 -21.57 -10.86
N SER A 223 3.01 -20.73 -10.42
CA SER A 223 1.83 -20.38 -11.21
C SER A 223 2.15 -19.23 -12.14
N ILE A 224 2.12 -19.45 -13.45
CA ILE A 224 2.63 -18.51 -14.47
C ILE A 224 1.50 -17.97 -15.33
N LEU A 225 1.44 -16.66 -15.50
CA LEU A 225 0.49 -15.99 -16.36
C LEU A 225 0.95 -16.05 -17.82
N GLU A 226 0.06 -16.47 -18.70
CA GLU A 226 0.32 -16.48 -20.13
C GLU A 226 0.17 -15.09 -20.77
N GLY A 227 0.77 -14.89 -21.94
CA GLY A 227 0.54 -13.68 -22.73
C GLY A 227 0.99 -12.37 -22.08
N THR A 228 1.95 -12.39 -21.13
CA THR A 228 2.47 -11.18 -20.46
C THR A 228 3.13 -10.19 -21.42
N HIS A 229 3.55 -10.64 -22.60
CA HIS A 229 4.08 -9.80 -23.67
C HIS A 229 2.99 -9.10 -24.50
N LEU A 230 1.75 -9.60 -24.48
CA LEU A 230 0.63 -9.04 -25.23
C LEU A 230 0.10 -7.77 -24.56
N PHE A 231 -0.08 -6.71 -25.34
CA PHE A 231 -0.63 -5.43 -24.87
C PHE A 231 -1.17 -4.61 -26.04
N ASP A 232 -2.44 -4.19 -25.95
CA ASP A 232 -3.03 -3.27 -26.93
C ASP A 232 -2.62 -1.82 -26.60
N HIS A 233 -1.41 -1.45 -27.01
CA HIS A 233 -0.87 -0.12 -26.74
C HIS A 233 -1.66 1.00 -27.44
N ARG A 234 -2.33 0.72 -28.56
CA ARG A 234 -3.09 1.72 -29.33
C ARG A 234 -4.36 2.13 -28.60
N LEU A 235 -5.04 1.17 -27.96
CA LEU A 235 -6.20 1.44 -27.11
C LEU A 235 -5.92 2.49 -26.02
N PHE A 236 -4.69 2.52 -25.52
CA PHE A 236 -4.27 3.44 -24.45
C PHE A 236 -3.51 4.68 -24.96
N GLY A 237 -3.40 4.88 -26.27
CA GLY A 237 -2.67 6.01 -26.85
C GLY A 237 -1.15 5.96 -26.62
N ILE A 238 -0.60 4.77 -26.37
CA ILE A 238 0.82 4.55 -26.10
C ILE A 238 1.52 4.19 -27.40
N SER A 239 2.69 4.78 -27.67
CA SER A 239 3.48 4.44 -28.86
C SER A 239 4.10 3.03 -28.77
N SER A 240 4.42 2.40 -29.91
CA SER A 240 5.08 1.09 -29.90
C SER A 240 6.45 1.12 -29.19
N ASN A 241 7.20 2.21 -29.38
CA ASN A 241 8.50 2.40 -28.74
C ASN A 241 8.36 2.50 -27.21
N GLU A 242 7.38 3.26 -26.73
CA GLU A 242 7.09 3.32 -25.31
C GLU A 242 6.62 1.96 -24.77
N ALA A 243 5.67 1.31 -25.44
CA ALA A 243 5.11 0.02 -25.02
C ALA A 243 6.17 -1.06 -24.78
N SER A 244 7.24 -1.07 -25.59
CA SER A 244 8.38 -1.99 -25.45
C SER A 244 9.24 -1.72 -24.19
N ALA A 245 9.23 -0.49 -23.67
CA ALA A 245 9.98 -0.11 -22.49
C ALA A 245 9.19 -0.31 -21.19
N ILE A 246 7.84 -0.30 -21.26
CA ILE A 246 6.96 -0.41 -20.10
C ILE A 246 7.01 -1.81 -19.48
N ASP A 247 7.19 -1.84 -18.16
CA ASP A 247 7.05 -3.03 -17.31
C ASP A 247 5.74 -3.77 -17.65
N PRO A 248 5.80 -5.07 -18.02
CA PRO A 248 4.59 -5.87 -18.22
C PRO A 248 3.58 -5.76 -17.06
N GLN A 249 4.02 -5.54 -15.82
CA GLN A 249 3.13 -5.32 -14.67
C GLN A 249 2.31 -4.02 -14.80
N GLN A 250 2.91 -2.93 -15.27
CA GLN A 250 2.18 -1.68 -15.55
C GLN A 250 1.15 -1.87 -16.68
N ARG A 251 1.52 -2.64 -17.72
CA ARG A 251 0.62 -2.95 -18.85
C ARG A 251 -0.58 -3.77 -18.40
N LYS A 252 -0.36 -4.81 -17.60
CA LYS A 252 -1.44 -5.66 -17.08
C LYS A 252 -2.33 -4.90 -16.11
N ASN A 253 -1.77 -4.11 -15.19
CA ASN A 253 -2.55 -3.23 -14.31
C ASN A 253 -3.47 -2.29 -15.11
N LEU A 254 -2.96 -1.69 -16.20
CA LEU A 254 -3.77 -0.80 -17.04
C LEU A 254 -4.92 -1.54 -17.75
N GLU A 255 -4.67 -2.74 -18.27
CA GLU A 255 -5.70 -3.59 -18.87
C GLU A 255 -6.77 -4.03 -17.87
N VAL A 256 -6.38 -4.56 -16.70
CA VAL A 256 -7.34 -5.04 -15.71
C VAL A 256 -8.12 -3.89 -15.07
N ALA A 257 -7.50 -2.75 -14.82
CA ALA A 257 -8.20 -1.58 -14.31
C ALA A 257 -9.23 -1.06 -15.31
N TYR A 258 -8.87 -0.96 -16.60
CA TYR A 258 -9.82 -0.54 -17.62
C TYR A 258 -10.97 -1.56 -17.80
N ALA A 259 -10.67 -2.85 -17.71
CA ALA A 259 -11.70 -3.89 -17.74
C ALA A 259 -12.64 -3.81 -16.53
N ALA A 260 -12.14 -3.50 -15.33
CA ALA A 260 -12.96 -3.29 -14.13
C ALA A 260 -13.87 -2.05 -14.28
N CYS A 261 -13.35 -0.94 -14.82
CA CYS A 261 -14.16 0.23 -15.16
C CYS A 261 -15.27 -0.12 -16.17
N HIS A 262 -14.94 -0.88 -17.21
CA HIS A 262 -15.92 -1.31 -18.20
C HIS A 262 -16.98 -2.24 -17.60
N HIS A 263 -16.59 -3.16 -16.71
CA HIS A 263 -17.52 -4.01 -15.95
C HIS A 263 -18.49 -3.17 -15.09
N ALA A 264 -18.02 -2.06 -14.53
CA ALA A 264 -18.86 -1.08 -13.84
C ALA A 264 -19.72 -0.20 -14.77
N GLY A 265 -19.75 -0.48 -16.09
CA GLY A 265 -20.48 0.32 -17.07
C GLY A 265 -19.87 1.70 -17.35
N ARG A 266 -18.62 1.96 -16.94
CA ARG A 266 -17.95 3.24 -17.14
C ARG A 266 -17.28 3.29 -18.52
N SER A 267 -17.72 4.23 -19.36
CA SER A 267 -17.09 4.54 -20.64
C SER A 267 -15.80 5.35 -20.46
N ARG A 268 -14.91 5.34 -21.45
CA ARG A 268 -13.69 6.19 -21.42
C ARG A 268 -14.02 7.69 -21.28
N LYS A 269 -15.14 8.14 -21.88
CA LYS A 269 -15.59 9.53 -21.77
C LYS A 269 -16.03 9.88 -20.35
N SER A 270 -16.72 8.97 -19.65
CA SER A 270 -17.18 9.22 -18.27
C SER A 270 -16.05 9.15 -17.24
N LEU A 271 -14.91 8.53 -17.56
CA LEU A 271 -13.74 8.50 -16.67
C LEU A 271 -12.92 9.79 -16.76
N SER A 272 -12.93 10.46 -17.91
CA SER A 272 -12.11 11.66 -18.12
C SER A 272 -12.55 12.80 -17.21
N LYS A 273 -11.58 13.37 -16.48
CA LYS A 273 -11.71 14.41 -15.46
C LYS A 273 -12.56 14.02 -14.24
N ALA A 274 -12.84 12.73 -14.06
CA ALA A 274 -13.58 12.26 -12.90
C ALA A 274 -12.67 12.26 -11.65
N SER A 275 -13.26 12.53 -10.49
CA SER A 275 -12.57 12.53 -9.19
C SER A 275 -12.41 11.09 -8.67
N ILE A 276 -11.74 10.26 -9.47
CA ILE A 276 -11.55 8.84 -9.21
C ILE A 276 -10.11 8.61 -8.75
N GLY A 277 -9.95 8.06 -7.55
CA GLY A 277 -8.63 7.70 -7.04
C GLY A 277 -8.11 6.40 -7.62
N VAL A 278 -6.79 6.25 -7.72
CA VAL A 278 -6.10 5.04 -8.17
C VAL A 278 -5.13 4.59 -7.09
N PHE A 279 -5.28 3.37 -6.63
CA PHE A 279 -4.45 2.76 -5.60
C PHE A 279 -3.94 1.42 -6.11
N VAL A 280 -2.64 1.33 -6.36
CA VAL A 280 -2.02 0.13 -6.93
C VAL A 280 -1.12 -0.54 -5.90
N GLY A 281 -1.48 -1.75 -5.50
CA GLY A 281 -0.62 -2.62 -4.71
C GLY A 281 0.30 -3.41 -5.63
N GLN A 282 1.60 -3.14 -5.57
CA GLN A 282 2.59 -3.89 -6.35
C GLN A 282 3.88 -3.96 -5.56
N CYS A 283 4.37 -5.17 -5.36
CA CYS A 283 5.72 -5.39 -4.88
C CYS A 283 6.61 -5.83 -6.05
N ALA A 284 7.92 -5.76 -5.83
CA ALA A 284 8.95 -6.06 -6.82
C ALA A 284 9.02 -5.12 -8.04
N ASN A 285 10.26 -4.91 -8.46
CA ASN A 285 10.61 -4.10 -9.62
C ASN A 285 11.60 -4.89 -10.49
N ASP A 286 11.19 -6.10 -10.87
CA ASP A 286 12.02 -7.03 -11.63
C ASP A 286 12.42 -6.43 -12.97
N TRP A 287 11.50 -5.70 -13.61
CA TRP A 287 11.77 -5.04 -14.87
C TRP A 287 12.86 -3.96 -14.75
N ALA A 288 12.94 -3.19 -13.65
CA ALA A 288 14.06 -2.27 -13.46
C ALA A 288 15.42 -2.98 -13.38
N LYS A 289 15.46 -4.20 -12.83
CA LYS A 289 16.72 -4.96 -12.72
C LYS A 289 17.22 -5.47 -14.07
N THR A 290 16.32 -5.77 -15.00
CA THR A 290 16.64 -6.13 -16.40
C THR A 290 16.81 -4.90 -17.32
N SER A 291 16.81 -3.67 -16.78
CA SER A 291 16.90 -2.46 -17.60
C SER A 291 18.30 -2.17 -18.15
N ARG A 292 19.36 -2.69 -17.51
CA ARG A 292 20.76 -2.47 -17.93
C ARG A 292 21.08 -3.04 -19.31
N ASP A 293 20.39 -4.12 -19.68
CA ASP A 293 20.57 -4.80 -20.97
C ASP A 293 19.75 -4.16 -22.11
N ARG A 294 19.01 -3.09 -21.81
CA ARG A 294 18.13 -2.41 -22.77
C ARG A 294 18.72 -1.09 -23.22
N LYS A 295 18.47 -0.72 -24.49
CA LYS A 295 18.88 0.58 -25.03
C LYS A 295 18.25 1.71 -24.22
N ALA A 296 19.07 2.67 -23.83
CA ALA A 296 18.59 3.88 -23.16
C ALA A 296 17.51 4.56 -24.02
N SER A 297 16.39 4.90 -23.38
CA SER A 297 15.29 5.64 -24.00
C SER A 297 14.65 6.55 -22.97
N THR A 298 13.98 7.60 -23.44
CA THR A 298 13.18 8.49 -22.60
C THR A 298 12.07 7.77 -21.83
N PHE A 299 11.64 6.60 -22.30
CA PHE A 299 10.60 5.78 -21.68
C PHE A 299 11.13 4.84 -20.60
N MET A 300 12.44 4.68 -20.44
CA MET A 300 13.03 3.74 -19.47
C MET A 300 12.70 4.10 -18.02
N GLY A 301 12.77 5.39 -17.67
CA GLY A 301 12.39 5.88 -16.36
C GLY A 301 10.90 5.60 -16.07
N PRO A 302 9.97 6.18 -16.84
CA PRO A 302 8.54 5.94 -16.64
C PRO A 302 8.13 4.46 -16.77
N GLY A 303 8.85 3.69 -17.58
CA GLY A 303 8.56 2.28 -17.83
C GLY A 303 8.91 1.34 -16.69
N THR A 304 9.64 1.78 -15.65
CA THR A 304 10.12 0.90 -14.57
C THR A 304 9.82 1.40 -13.15
N HIS A 305 9.46 2.67 -12.94
CA HIS A 305 9.19 3.18 -11.60
C HIS A 305 7.84 2.70 -11.05
N ALA A 306 7.82 2.26 -9.80
CA ALA A 306 6.62 1.73 -9.14
C ALA A 306 5.48 2.76 -9.03
N SER A 307 5.79 4.04 -8.82
CA SER A 307 4.79 5.13 -8.81
C SER A 307 4.03 5.24 -10.14
N ILE A 308 4.66 4.84 -11.24
CA ILE A 308 4.05 4.89 -12.58
C ILE A 308 3.02 3.78 -12.77
N SER A 309 3.07 2.69 -12.00
CA SER A 309 2.00 1.68 -12.01
C SER A 309 0.64 2.26 -11.65
N ALA A 310 0.57 3.24 -10.74
CA ALA A 310 -0.68 3.98 -10.47
C ALA A 310 -0.86 5.16 -11.44
N ASN A 311 0.17 5.98 -11.61
CA ASN A 311 0.04 7.23 -12.39
C ASN A 311 -0.28 7.00 -13.87
N ARG A 312 0.12 5.85 -14.44
CA ARG A 312 -0.23 5.50 -15.82
C ARG A 312 -1.72 5.23 -15.99
N LEU A 313 -2.39 4.63 -15.01
CA LEU A 313 -3.85 4.45 -15.03
C LEU A 313 -4.52 5.82 -15.00
N SER A 314 -4.13 6.68 -14.06
CA SER A 314 -4.66 8.04 -13.93
C SER A 314 -4.45 8.84 -15.22
N PHE A 315 -3.24 8.82 -15.78
CA PHE A 315 -2.91 9.54 -17.01
C PHE A 315 -3.67 9.01 -18.23
N CYS A 316 -3.64 7.69 -18.47
CA CYS A 316 -4.29 7.11 -19.63
C CYS A 316 -5.81 7.28 -19.54
N LEU A 317 -6.43 7.00 -18.39
CA LEU A 317 -7.87 7.07 -18.21
C LEU A 317 -8.38 8.52 -18.00
N GLY A 318 -7.48 9.47 -17.75
CA GLY A 318 -7.79 10.88 -17.54
C GLY A 318 -8.40 11.16 -16.17
N LEU A 319 -7.98 10.47 -15.12
CA LEU A 319 -8.54 10.59 -13.77
C LEU A 319 -7.85 11.71 -12.99
N GLU A 320 -8.60 12.43 -12.15
CA GLU A 320 -8.11 13.58 -11.38
C GLU A 320 -8.05 13.32 -9.86
N GLY A 321 -8.38 12.11 -9.41
CA GLY A 321 -8.25 11.71 -8.01
C GLY A 321 -6.82 11.38 -7.57
N ALA A 322 -6.68 11.02 -6.29
CA ALA A 322 -5.38 10.63 -5.73
C ALA A 322 -4.81 9.39 -6.45
N SER A 323 -3.50 9.37 -6.72
CA SER A 323 -2.84 8.29 -7.46
C SER A 323 -1.64 7.78 -6.67
N VAL A 324 -1.72 6.55 -6.16
CA VAL A 324 -0.79 6.01 -5.15
C VAL A 324 -0.37 4.59 -5.51
N ALA A 325 0.94 4.34 -5.49
CA ALA A 325 1.50 2.99 -5.48
C ALA A 325 1.86 2.60 -4.05
N VAL A 326 1.52 1.38 -3.63
CA VAL A 326 1.73 0.87 -2.28
C VAL A 326 2.56 -0.41 -2.36
N ASP A 327 3.61 -0.47 -1.55
CA ASP A 327 4.42 -1.67 -1.34
C ASP A 327 4.52 -1.96 0.16
N THR A 328 3.78 -2.98 0.57
CA THR A 328 3.89 -3.63 1.88
C THR A 328 4.14 -5.12 1.71
N ALA A 329 4.91 -5.48 0.67
CA ALA A 329 5.13 -6.85 0.22
C ALA A 329 3.81 -7.58 -0.10
N CYS A 330 3.56 -8.76 0.48
CA CYS A 330 2.41 -9.62 0.14
C CYS A 330 1.04 -9.01 0.48
N SER A 331 0.97 -7.99 1.34
CA SER A 331 -0.28 -7.31 1.72
C SER A 331 -0.59 -6.06 0.90
N SER A 332 0.25 -5.73 -0.09
CA SER A 332 0.23 -4.43 -0.79
C SER A 332 -1.15 -4.06 -1.35
N THR A 333 -1.88 -5.01 -1.94
CA THR A 333 -3.21 -4.74 -2.53
C THR A 333 -4.29 -4.54 -1.49
N LEU A 334 -4.23 -5.22 -0.34
CA LEU A 334 -5.18 -5.01 0.76
C LEU A 334 -4.92 -3.67 1.46
N VAL A 335 -3.64 -3.28 1.64
CA VAL A 335 -3.30 -1.96 2.18
C VAL A 335 -3.66 -0.85 1.19
N ALA A 336 -3.46 -1.07 -0.12
CA ALA A 336 -3.93 -0.14 -1.14
C ALA A 336 -5.46 0.03 -1.09
N LEU A 337 -6.21 -1.06 -0.89
CA LEU A 337 -7.67 -1.03 -0.73
C LEU A 337 -8.11 -0.26 0.51
N ASP A 338 -7.46 -0.49 1.66
CA ASP A 338 -7.72 0.25 2.90
C ASP A 338 -7.55 1.77 2.70
N ILE A 339 -6.41 2.18 2.12
CA ILE A 339 -6.15 3.58 1.80
C ILE A 339 -7.19 4.11 0.80
N ALA A 340 -7.58 3.31 -0.20
CA ALA A 340 -8.58 3.68 -1.19
C ALA A 340 -9.93 3.98 -0.56
N ILE A 341 -10.41 3.11 0.34
CA ILE A 341 -11.68 3.29 1.05
C ILE A 341 -11.61 4.54 1.94
N LEU A 342 -10.52 4.73 2.70
CA LEU A 342 -10.34 5.94 3.51
C LEU A 342 -10.36 7.23 2.67
N ARG A 343 -9.84 7.18 1.44
CA ARG A 343 -9.86 8.31 0.51
C ARG A 343 -11.21 8.49 -0.16
N LEU A 344 -11.94 7.41 -0.45
CA LEU A 344 -13.31 7.43 -0.91
C LEU A 344 -14.21 8.14 0.10
N CYS A 345 -14.14 7.76 1.37
CA CYS A 345 -14.88 8.38 2.47
C CYS A 345 -14.53 9.88 2.68
N LYS A 346 -13.43 10.36 2.10
CA LYS A 346 -13.00 11.77 2.12
C LYS A 346 -13.50 12.57 0.91
N GLY A 347 -14.40 12.01 0.10
CA GLY A 347 -15.11 12.71 -0.97
C GLY A 347 -14.56 12.48 -2.37
N LEU A 348 -13.89 11.35 -2.63
CA LEU A 348 -13.69 10.91 -4.01
C LEU A 348 -15.03 10.37 -4.56
N GLU A 349 -15.23 10.47 -5.88
CA GLU A 349 -16.44 9.93 -6.54
C GLU A 349 -16.40 8.40 -6.59
N ALA A 350 -15.23 7.84 -6.85
CA ALA A 350 -14.96 6.42 -6.89
C ALA A 350 -13.47 6.16 -6.64
N VAL A 351 -13.11 4.89 -6.48
CA VAL A 351 -11.71 4.46 -6.45
C VAL A 351 -11.49 3.20 -7.28
N ILE A 352 -10.34 3.16 -7.93
CA ILE A 352 -9.78 1.98 -8.59
C ILE A 352 -8.71 1.42 -7.67
N CYS A 353 -8.93 0.22 -7.14
CA CYS A 353 -7.89 -0.54 -6.46
C CYS A 353 -7.39 -1.62 -7.42
N SER A 354 -6.11 -1.62 -7.77
CA SER A 354 -5.52 -2.61 -8.69
C SER A 354 -4.25 -3.19 -8.09
N GLY A 355 -3.80 -4.31 -8.62
CA GLY A 355 -2.49 -4.83 -8.29
C GLY A 355 -2.25 -6.21 -8.82
N GLY A 356 -1.04 -6.68 -8.61
CA GLY A 356 -0.61 -7.96 -9.12
C GLY A 356 0.91 -8.11 -9.11
N GLN A 357 1.34 -9.28 -9.55
CA GLN A 357 2.75 -9.67 -9.56
C GLN A 357 3.07 -10.45 -10.82
N LEU A 358 4.29 -10.24 -11.34
CA LEU A 358 4.93 -11.15 -12.30
C LEU A 358 6.25 -11.68 -11.74
N ASN A 359 6.65 -12.86 -12.20
CA ASN A 359 7.89 -13.54 -11.85
C ASN A 359 8.87 -13.42 -13.02
N LEU A 360 9.46 -12.23 -13.21
CA LEU A 360 10.23 -11.93 -14.43
C LEU A 360 11.70 -12.33 -14.35
N ILE A 361 12.23 -12.52 -13.14
CA ILE A 361 13.64 -12.85 -12.91
C ILE A 361 13.78 -13.95 -11.85
N ILE A 362 14.95 -14.60 -11.83
CA ILE A 362 15.22 -15.78 -11.00
C ILE A 362 15.66 -15.44 -9.57
N GLU A 363 16.16 -14.23 -9.33
CA GLU A 363 16.71 -13.77 -8.06
C GLU A 363 15.80 -14.03 -6.86
N PRO A 364 14.47 -13.78 -6.91
CA PRO A 364 13.63 -14.08 -5.77
C PRO A 364 13.40 -15.59 -5.57
N PHE A 365 13.49 -16.42 -6.62
CA PHE A 365 13.50 -17.89 -6.42
C PHE A 365 14.74 -18.33 -5.64
N VAL A 366 15.92 -17.83 -6.02
CA VAL A 366 17.18 -18.10 -5.31
C VAL A 366 17.12 -17.58 -3.86
N ALA A 367 16.65 -16.34 -3.66
CA ALA A 367 16.56 -15.74 -2.33
C ALA A 367 15.62 -16.51 -1.39
N PHE A 368 14.44 -16.90 -1.87
CA PHE A 368 13.48 -17.66 -1.07
C PHE A 368 13.90 -19.12 -0.87
N SER A 369 14.59 -19.72 -1.84
CA SER A 369 15.21 -21.04 -1.68
C SER A 369 16.31 -21.03 -0.61
N ASN A 370 17.16 -20.00 -0.58
CA ASN A 370 18.15 -19.83 0.50
C ASN A 370 17.50 -19.70 1.88
N GLY A 371 16.33 -19.06 1.97
CA GLY A 371 15.53 -18.99 3.19
C GLY A 371 14.70 -20.25 3.49
N ARG A 372 14.74 -21.29 2.65
CA ARG A 372 13.89 -22.49 2.73
C ARG A 372 12.39 -22.16 2.84
N LEU A 373 11.95 -21.11 2.13
CA LEU A 373 10.56 -20.63 2.20
C LEU A 373 9.64 -21.22 1.12
N LEU A 374 10.19 -21.79 0.06
CA LEU A 374 9.43 -22.31 -1.08
C LEU A 374 9.07 -23.78 -0.88
N SER A 375 7.93 -24.20 -1.43
CA SER A 375 7.61 -25.62 -1.56
C SER A 375 8.49 -26.26 -2.64
N ALA A 376 9.08 -27.43 -2.37
CA ALA A 376 9.85 -28.17 -3.37
C ALA A 376 8.96 -28.63 -4.55
N SER A 377 7.69 -28.95 -4.26
CA SER A 377 6.68 -29.29 -5.26
C SER A 377 6.12 -28.07 -6.02
N GLY A 378 6.45 -26.86 -5.57
CA GLY A 378 5.85 -25.60 -6.03
C GLY A 378 4.35 -25.50 -5.80
N ARG A 379 3.80 -26.15 -4.76
CA ARG A 379 2.38 -26.08 -4.39
C ARG A 379 2.18 -25.56 -2.98
N CYS A 380 1.29 -24.58 -2.83
CA CYS A 380 0.77 -24.19 -1.52
C CYS A 380 -0.22 -25.24 -1.02
N ARG A 381 0.19 -26.08 -0.06
CA ARG A 381 -0.71 -27.06 0.58
C ARG A 381 -1.35 -26.45 1.84
N THR A 382 -2.18 -25.43 1.63
CA THR A 382 -2.78 -24.66 2.73
C THR A 382 -3.56 -25.56 3.67
N PHE A 383 -3.24 -25.53 4.96
CA PHE A 383 -3.81 -26.36 6.03
C PHE A 383 -3.52 -27.87 5.96
N ASP A 384 -2.68 -28.32 5.02
CA ASP A 384 -2.29 -29.73 4.92
C ASP A 384 -1.12 -30.06 5.88
N ALA A 385 -1.12 -31.27 6.46
CA ALA A 385 -0.07 -31.72 7.36
C ALA A 385 1.32 -31.81 6.69
N SER A 386 1.35 -31.97 5.36
CA SER A 386 2.57 -32.02 4.57
C SER A 386 3.03 -30.67 4.05
N ALA A 387 2.41 -29.54 4.43
CA ALA A 387 2.80 -28.21 3.97
C ALA A 387 4.29 -27.92 4.26
N ASP A 388 5.05 -27.54 3.22
CA ASP A 388 6.51 -27.40 3.25
C ASP A 388 7.03 -26.03 2.79
N GLY A 389 6.13 -25.07 2.52
CA GLY A 389 6.48 -23.75 2.01
C GLY A 389 5.40 -23.20 1.07
N PHE A 390 5.66 -22.02 0.51
CA PHE A 390 4.76 -21.40 -0.47
C PHE A 390 5.25 -21.59 -1.91
N ALA A 391 4.34 -21.48 -2.86
CA ALA A 391 4.63 -21.41 -4.28
C ALA A 391 4.55 -19.97 -4.76
N ARG A 392 5.46 -19.56 -5.65
CA ARG A 392 5.31 -18.27 -6.33
C ARG A 392 4.19 -18.33 -7.35
N GLY A 393 3.44 -17.24 -7.48
CA GLY A 393 2.35 -17.10 -8.44
C GLY A 393 2.39 -15.73 -9.10
N GLU A 394 1.93 -15.69 -10.34
CA GLU A 394 1.63 -14.47 -11.08
C GLU A 394 0.13 -14.22 -11.10
N GLY A 395 -0.28 -12.96 -11.22
CA GLY A 395 -1.71 -12.64 -11.33
C GLY A 395 -1.99 -11.17 -11.12
N PHE A 396 -3.11 -10.70 -11.67
CA PHE A 396 -3.57 -9.32 -11.57
C PHE A 396 -5.05 -9.26 -11.25
N GLY A 397 -5.45 -8.29 -10.43
CA GLY A 397 -6.84 -8.01 -10.10
C GLY A 397 -7.07 -6.51 -9.98
N SER A 398 -8.28 -6.07 -10.34
CA SER A 398 -8.72 -4.70 -10.11
C SER A 398 -10.20 -4.64 -9.73
N LEU A 399 -10.50 -3.71 -8.83
CA LEU A 399 -11.83 -3.36 -8.36
C LEU A 399 -12.11 -1.89 -8.68
N PHE A 400 -13.32 -1.61 -9.11
CA PHE A 400 -13.90 -0.28 -9.21
C PHE A 400 -14.97 -0.15 -8.13
N ILE A 401 -14.79 0.82 -7.22
CA ILE A 401 -15.50 0.90 -5.95
C ILE A 401 -16.11 2.30 -5.81
N GLU A 402 -17.35 2.34 -5.34
CA GLU A 402 -18.09 3.56 -5.04
C GLU A 402 -18.67 3.48 -3.62
N GLU A 403 -18.99 4.64 -3.05
CA GLU A 403 -19.84 4.71 -1.87
C GLU A 403 -21.28 4.49 -2.32
N ASP A 404 -22.00 3.57 -1.67
CA ASP A 404 -23.44 3.40 -1.88
C ASP A 404 -24.15 4.63 -1.33
N ILE A 405 -24.43 5.58 -2.22
CA ILE A 405 -25.44 6.60 -1.99
C ILE A 405 -26.77 5.86 -2.15
N GLU A 406 -27.68 5.91 -1.18
CA GLU A 406 -29.01 5.29 -1.25
C GLU A 406 -29.75 5.59 -2.57
N VAL A 407 -29.44 4.83 -3.61
CA VAL A 407 -30.23 4.72 -4.83
C VAL A 407 -30.92 3.39 -4.63
N GLY A 408 -32.21 3.48 -4.28
CA GLY A 408 -33.05 2.40 -3.76
C GLY A 408 -32.55 1.01 -4.08
N LYS A 409 -32.24 0.24 -3.02
CA LYS A 409 -31.80 -1.15 -3.05
C LYS A 409 -32.33 -1.82 -4.33
N PRO A 410 -31.47 -2.18 -5.30
CA PRO A 410 -31.94 -3.06 -6.36
C PRO A 410 -32.52 -4.27 -5.64
N GLU A 411 -33.77 -4.61 -5.92
CA GLU A 411 -34.36 -5.85 -5.42
C GLU A 411 -33.37 -6.95 -5.80
N LEU A 412 -32.64 -7.45 -4.80
CA LEU A 412 -31.85 -8.67 -4.97
C LEU A 412 -32.82 -9.68 -5.55
N PRO A 413 -32.54 -10.27 -6.73
CA PRO A 413 -33.43 -11.26 -7.31
C PRO A 413 -33.73 -12.27 -6.22
N ALA A 414 -35.03 -12.47 -5.95
CA ALA A 414 -35.53 -13.27 -4.83
C ALA A 414 -34.62 -14.49 -4.64
N LYS A 415 -34.04 -14.61 -3.43
CA LYS A 415 -33.07 -15.66 -3.05
C LYS A 415 -33.32 -16.90 -3.90
N SER A 416 -32.44 -17.16 -4.88
CA SER A 416 -32.55 -18.43 -5.59
C SER A 416 -32.49 -19.53 -4.53
N PRO A 417 -33.40 -20.51 -4.55
CA PRO A 417 -33.42 -21.53 -3.53
C PRO A 417 -32.11 -22.30 -3.58
N ASN A 418 -31.26 -22.04 -2.57
CA ASN A 418 -30.14 -22.84 -2.14
C ASN A 418 -29.10 -23.20 -3.22
N TRP A 419 -28.00 -22.42 -3.28
CA TRP A 419 -26.69 -22.92 -3.72
C TRP A 419 -26.26 -24.17 -2.94
N ARG A 420 -26.79 -24.37 -1.72
CA ARG A 420 -26.63 -25.59 -0.91
C ARG A 420 -27.22 -26.85 -1.54
N THR A 421 -28.18 -26.75 -2.46
CA THR A 421 -28.73 -27.94 -3.17
C THR A 421 -27.95 -28.31 -4.42
N ALA A 422 -27.15 -27.40 -4.98
CA ALA A 422 -26.31 -27.69 -6.15
C ALA A 422 -25.14 -28.64 -5.80
N ALA A 423 -24.74 -28.71 -4.52
CA ALA A 423 -23.72 -29.62 -4.03
C ALA A 423 -24.22 -31.07 -3.81
N ALA A 424 -25.50 -31.37 -4.07
CA ALA A 424 -26.04 -32.73 -3.94
C ALA A 424 -26.10 -33.49 -5.28
N HIS A 425 -25.69 -32.86 -6.39
CA HIS A 425 -25.70 -33.46 -7.73
C HIS A 425 -24.37 -33.30 -8.50
N LEU A 426 -23.29 -32.96 -7.80
CA LEU A 426 -21.91 -33.23 -8.20
C LEU A 426 -21.36 -34.30 -7.25
#